data_AF-A0A150NEM1-F1
#
_entry.id   AF-A0A150NEM1-F1
#
_cell.length_a   1.000
_cell.length_b   1.000
_cell.length_c   1.000
_cell.angle_alpha   90.00
_cell.angle_beta   90.00
_cell.angle_gamma   90.00
#
_symmetry.space_group_name_H-M   'P 1'
#
loop_
_entity.id
_entity.type
_entity.pdbx_description
1 polymer ?
#
loop_
_entity_poly.entity_id
_entity_poly.type
_entity_poly.pdbx_seq_one_letter_code
_entity_poly.pdbx_strand_id
1 'polypeptide(L)' 'MVLHDLNLACRYAHHLVAIRNKTVYAEGKPEDVISRQLVKDVFQMDCQITYDPLFGTPLCIPYGKGRRILQKEGVS' A
#
# COMPACT_ATOMS: atom_id res chain seq x y z
N MET A 1 11.19 14.93 -2.74
CA MET A 1 10.37 14.31 -3.80
C MET A 1 9.03 13.95 -3.19
N VAL A 2 7.92 14.44 -3.74
CA VAL A 2 6.57 14.09 -3.28
C VAL A 2 6.10 12.92 -4.14
N LEU A 3 5.81 11.78 -3.51
CA LEU A 3 5.38 10.58 -4.21
C LEU A 3 3.85 10.48 -4.07
N HIS A 4 3.16 10.49 -5.20
CA HIS A 4 1.70 10.33 -5.24
C HIS A 4 1.26 8.86 -5.14
N ASP A 5 2.20 7.94 -5.33
CA ASP A 5 1.95 6.50 -5.31
C ASP A 5 2.51 5.88 -4.02
N LEU A 6 1.68 5.10 -3.34
CA LEU A 6 2.01 4.46 -2.07
C LEU A 6 3.16 3.45 -2.22
N ASN A 7 3.17 2.64 -3.27
CA ASN A 7 4.20 1.62 -3.48
C ASN A 7 5.55 2.26 -3.79
N LEU A 8 5.51 3.35 -4.56
CA LEU A 8 6.71 4.14 -4.83
C LEU A 8 7.24 4.77 -3.53
N ALA A 9 6.34 5.28 -2.68
CA ALA A 9 6.71 5.78 -1.35
C ALA A 9 7.33 4.70 -0.48
N CYS A 10 6.76 3.49 -0.43
CA CYS A 10 7.32 2.37 0.32
C CYS A 10 8.73 1.98 -0.13
N ARG A 11 9.02 2.11 -1.43
CA ARG A 11 10.30 1.68 -2.01
C ARG A 11 11.43 2.67 -1.84
N TYR A 12 11.14 3.97 -1.88
CA TYR A 12 12.17 5.02 -1.92
C TYR A 12 12.19 5.89 -0.67
N ALA A 13 11.13 5.89 0.15
CA ALA A 13 11.11 6.68 1.37
C ALA A 13 11.85 5.96 2.50
N HIS A 14 12.70 6.71 3.19
CA HIS A 14 13.33 6.25 4.44
C HIS A 14 12.39 6.41 5.63
N HIS A 15 11.40 7.31 5.52
CA HIS A 15 10.45 7.62 6.56
C HIS A 15 9.09 7.96 5.94
N LEU A 16 8.03 7.33 6.44
CA LEU A 16 6.65 7.59 6.07
C LEU A 16 5.92 8.25 7.23
N VAL A 17 5.03 9.17 6.89
CA VAL A 17 4.11 9.80 7.84
C VAL A 17 2.71 9.69 7.26
N ALA A 18 1.85 8.92 7.92
CA ALA A 18 0.46 8.77 7.56
C ALA A 18 -0.39 9.78 8.35
N ILE A 19 -1.18 10.58 7.66
CA ILE A 19 -1.98 11.66 8.26
C ILE A 19 -3.47 11.34 8.05
N ARG A 20 -4.24 11.39 9.14
CA ARG A 20 -5.71 11.27 9.12
C ARG A 20 -6.29 12.34 10.03
N ASN A 21 -7.38 12.99 9.61
CA ASN A 21 -8.07 14.01 10.41
C ASN A 21 -7.17 15.15 10.92
N LYS A 22 -6.21 15.60 10.10
CA LYS A 22 -5.20 16.63 10.45
C LYS A 22 -4.23 16.22 11.58
N THR A 23 -4.20 14.94 11.95
CA THR A 23 -3.28 14.38 12.95
C THR A 23 -2.41 13.28 12.35
N VAL A 24 -1.21 13.07 12.90
CA VAL A 24 -0.36 11.94 12.54
C VAL A 24 -0.99 10.67 13.09
N TYR A 25 -1.32 9.73 12.20
CA TYR A 25 -1.87 8.42 12.56
C TYR A 25 -0.75 7.43 12.88
N ALA A 26 0.30 7.42 12.06
CA ALA A 26 1.50 6.61 12.27
C ALA A 26 2.67 7.22 11.50
N GLU A 27 3.88 7.06 12.02
CA GLU A 27 5.11 7.45 11.34
C GLU A 27 6.25 6.49 11.67
N GLY A 28 7.23 6.39 10.78
CA GLY A 28 8.34 5.45 10.92
C GLY A 28 8.82 4.93 9.57
N LYS A 29 9.48 3.77 9.60
CA LYS A 29 9.93 3.10 8.38
C LYS A 29 8.75 2.53 7.60
N PRO A 30 8.85 2.40 6.27
CA PRO A 30 7.81 1.79 5.47
C PRO A 30 7.37 0.41 5.96
N GLU A 31 8.34 -0.44 6.32
CA GLU A 31 8.10 -1.80 6.82
C GLU A 31 7.30 -1.87 8.12
N ASP A 32 7.41 -0.87 8.97
CA ASP A 32 6.74 -0.82 10.28
C ASP A 32 5.38 -0.12 10.19
N VAL A 33 5.25 0.87 9.32
CA VAL A 33 4.05 1.71 9.19
C VAL A 33 3.00 1.05 8.31
N ILE A 34 3.42 0.47 7.18
CA ILE A 34 2.48 0.02 6.15
C ILE A 34 1.79 -1.27 6.56
N SER A 35 0.48 -1.17 6.76
CA SER A 35 -0.39 -2.29 7.08
C SER A 35 -1.73 -2.16 6.37
N ARG A 36 -2.44 -3.28 6.21
CA ARG A 36 -3.81 -3.27 5.67
C ARG A 36 -4.73 -2.34 6.48
N GLN A 37 -4.57 -2.33 7.79
CA GLN A 37 -5.39 -1.50 8.68
C GLN A 37 -5.10 -0.02 8.46
N LEU A 38 -3.82 0.38 8.37
CA LEU A 38 -3.46 1.77 8.09
C LEU A 38 -4.01 2.22 6.74
N VAL A 39 -3.87 1.40 5.69
CA VAL A 39 -4.38 1.77 4.37
C VAL A 39 -5.90 1.93 4.38
N LYS A 40 -6.60 1.03 5.07
CA LYS A 40 -8.05 1.14 5.27
C LYS A 40 -8.45 2.38 6.06
N ASP A 41 -7.71 2.73 7.09
CA ASP A 41 -8.03 3.87 7.95
C ASP A 41 -7.72 5.22 7.31
N VAL A 42 -6.60 5.33 6.59
CA VAL A 42 -6.11 6.58 6.01
C VAL A 42 -6.67 6.81 4.61
N PHE A 43 -6.69 5.77 3.77
CA PHE A 43 -7.15 5.86 2.38
C PHE A 43 -8.59 5.35 2.19
N GLN A 44 -9.24 4.82 3.23
CA GLN A 44 -10.61 4.27 3.14
C GLN A 44 -10.75 3.20 2.05
N MET A 45 -9.68 2.42 1.86
CA MET A 45 -9.54 1.46 0.78
C MET A 45 -9.16 0.08 1.32
N ASP A 46 -9.87 -0.95 0.86
CA ASP A 46 -9.46 -2.32 1.10
C ASP A 46 -8.32 -2.71 0.14
N CYS A 47 -7.26 -3.28 0.71
CA CYS A 47 -6.11 -3.73 -0.04
C CYS A 47 -5.53 -5.02 0.54
N GLN A 48 -4.66 -5.66 -0.23
CA GLN A 48 -3.73 -6.66 0.24
C GLN A 48 -2.33 -6.04 0.31
N ILE A 49 -1.67 -6.22 1.45
CA ILE A 49 -0.25 -5.90 1.58
C ILE A 49 0.54 -7.20 1.37
N THR A 50 1.52 -7.13 0.50
CA THR A 50 2.53 -8.19 0.27
C THR A 50 3.92 -7.54 0.26
N TYR A 51 4.96 -8.32 -0.02
CA TYR A 51 6.31 -7.81 -0.19
C TYR A 51 6.70 -7.76 -1.67
N ASP A 52 7.45 -6.72 -2.04
CA ASP A 52 8.11 -6.64 -3.35
C ASP A 52 9.13 -7.79 -3.45
N PRO A 53 9.05 -8.68 -4.45
CA PRO A 53 9.97 -9.82 -4.59
C PRO A 53 11.42 -9.42 -4.89
N LEU A 54 11.67 -8.20 -5.35
CA LEU A 54 13.01 -7.71 -5.68
C LEU A 54 13.67 -6.95 -4.51
N PHE A 55 12.88 -6.20 -3.73
CA PHE A 55 13.41 -5.28 -2.71
C PHE A 55 12.97 -5.61 -1.29
N GLY A 56 11.99 -6.51 -1.11
CA GLY A 56 11.41 -6.83 0.20
C GLY A 56 10.60 -5.70 0.83
N THR A 57 10.37 -4.60 0.11
CA THR A 57 9.58 -3.45 0.61
C THR A 57 8.08 -3.76 0.57
N PRO A 58 7.27 -3.14 1.44
CA PRO A 58 5.82 -3.34 1.41
C PRO A 58 5.21 -2.91 0.08
N LEU A 59 4.38 -3.80 -0.49
CA LEU A 59 3.64 -3.60 -1.72
C LEU A 59 2.14 -3.67 -1.44
N CYS A 60 1.45 -2.55 -1.64
CA CYS A 60 0.01 -2.42 -1.52
C CYS A 60 -0.68 -2.71 -2.86
N ILE A 61 -1.57 -3.70 -2.83
CA ILE A 61 -2.40 -4.13 -3.96
C ILE A 61 -3.86 -3.79 -3.62
N PRO A 62 -4.46 -2.75 -4.21
CA PRO A 62 -5.82 -2.36 -3.90
C PRO A 62 -6.84 -3.34 -4.48
N TYR A 63 -7.89 -3.64 -3.73
CA TYR A 63 -9.04 -4.37 -4.26
C TYR A 63 -9.94 -3.39 -5.02
N GLY A 64 -10.20 -3.64 -6.30
CA GLY A 64 -11.04 -2.74 -7.09
C GLY A 64 -11.39 -3.30 -8.46
N LYS A 65 -12.24 -2.57 -9.17
CA LYS A 65 -12.61 -2.86 -10.57
C LYS A 65 -11.52 -2.31 -11.51
N GLY A 66 -10.31 -2.85 -11.38
CA GLY A 66 -9.20 -2.56 -12.29
C GLY A 66 -9.31 -3.39 -13.57
N ARG A 67 -8.52 -3.02 -14.59
CA ARG A 67 -8.38 -3.82 -15.81
C ARG A 67 -7.79 -5.20 -15.44
N ARG A 68 -8.56 -6.26 -15.66
CA ARG A 68 -8.12 -7.64 -15.45
C ARG A 68 -7.66 -8.23 -16.78
N ILE A 69 -6.36 -8.53 -16.89
CA ILE A 69 -5.77 -9.12 -18.10
C ILE A 69 -5.69 -10.65 -17.96
N LEU A 70 -5.49 -11.15 -16.74
CA LEU A 70 -5.51 -12.58 -16.43
C LEU A 70 -6.90 -12.94 -15.91
N GLN A 71 -7.76 -13.43 -16.80
CA GLN A 71 -8.99 -14.12 -16.40
C GLN A 71 -8.59 -15.53 -15.93
N LYS A 72 -9.19 -16.03 -14.85
CA LYS A 72 -9.07 -17.46 -14.53
C LYS A 72 -9.67 -18.21 -15.71
N GLU A 73 -8.84 -18.81 -16.55
CA GLU A 73 -9.31 -19.96 -17.32
C GLU A 73 -9.71 -21.05 -16.31
N GLY A 74 -10.95 -21.51 -16.42
CA GLY A 74 -11.45 -22.70 -15.74
C GLY A 74 -11.71 -22.56 -14.24
N VAL A 75 -12.97 -22.33 -13.89
CA VAL A 75 -13.61 -23.17 -12.86
C VAL A 75 -14.93 -23.62 -13.46
N SER A 76 -15.08 -24.94 -13.52
CA SER A 76 -16.15 -25.75 -14.09
C SER A 76 -17.57 -25.35 -13.71
#